data_AF-A0A7Y6UI04-F1
#
_entry.id   AF-A0A7Y6UI04-F1
#
_cell.length_a   1.000
_cell.length_b   1.000
_cell.length_c   1.000
_cell.angle_alpha   90.00
_cell.angle_beta   90.00
_cell.angle_gamma   90.00
#
_symmetry.space_group_name_H-M   'P 1'
#
loop_
_entity.id
_entity.type
_entity.pdbx_description
1 polymer ?
#
loop_
_entity_poly.entity_id
_entity_poly.type
_entity_poly.pdbx_seq_one_letter_code
_entity_poly.pdbx_strand_id
1 'polypeptide(L)'
;MRAPAIAIVCLALVGACDKGQESAPSRSAPVTTDEAALFKKLPAGANVVFGGNYMKVQNLMQSELGEALAGMGPGMKEWSACWVELKDLKLAGSASFGAGGGQMQTVFTGATLDDMKKCADRAGYKSTLDADGKYLLIEMTTMGQKLEQGMLQLPGNMIYTRQSMSFGGGAVVVPGSRAELEGDMAKLAQGTVLDNKALAASVEKVDRTRTFWFAGTAAGTSISDKVGRFHGTFDIASGVAMDVTVQVVDSNISNQIMETLPQLKKSAASMPAELRPMLENLSVARDGDQIHAKLKLTDSQVATLMKQLSAFGRAGAL
;
A
#
# COMPACT_ATOMS: atom_id res chain seq x y z
N MET A 1 2.67 -18.97 9.65
CA MET A 1 2.19 -18.47 8.35
C MET A 1 1.33 -17.22 8.57
N ARG A 2 1.95 -16.03 8.68
CA ARG A 2 1.24 -14.78 9.01
C ARG A 2 1.94 -13.59 8.32
N ALA A 3 1.90 -13.57 7.00
CA ALA A 3 2.34 -12.47 6.15
C ALA A 3 1.46 -12.22 4.90
N PRO A 4 0.60 -13.15 4.40
CA PRO A 4 -0.41 -12.74 3.42
C PRO A 4 -1.54 -11.94 4.08
N ALA A 5 -1.51 -11.77 5.40
CA ALA A 5 -2.57 -11.18 6.20
C ALA A 5 -2.83 -9.69 5.93
N ILE A 6 -1.89 -8.88 5.45
CA ILE A 6 -2.15 -7.42 5.29
C ILE A 6 -2.86 -7.12 3.95
N ALA A 7 -2.48 -7.80 2.87
CA ALA A 7 -3.23 -7.75 1.61
C ALA A 7 -4.56 -8.53 1.70
N ILE A 8 -4.59 -9.62 2.48
CA ILE A 8 -5.83 -10.32 2.83
C ILE A 8 -6.68 -9.50 3.81
N VAL A 9 -6.14 -8.64 4.68
CA VAL A 9 -6.96 -7.75 5.53
C VAL A 9 -7.63 -6.68 4.68
N CYS A 10 -6.96 -6.12 3.67
CA CYS A 10 -7.61 -5.22 2.72
C CYS A 10 -8.68 -5.91 1.86
N LEU A 11 -8.57 -7.23 1.61
CA LEU A 11 -9.57 -8.04 0.88
C LEU A 11 -10.64 -8.68 1.81
N ALA A 12 -10.32 -8.91 3.07
CA ALA A 12 -11.21 -9.44 4.11
C ALA A 12 -12.09 -8.33 4.71
N LEU A 13 -11.66 -7.07 4.61
CA LEU A 13 -12.49 -5.90 4.88
C LEU A 13 -13.51 -5.59 3.76
N VAL A 14 -13.45 -6.29 2.61
CA VAL A 14 -14.38 -6.13 1.46
C VAL A 14 -15.58 -7.10 1.55
N GLY A 15 -15.66 -7.90 2.61
CA GLY A 15 -16.72 -8.90 2.82
C GLY A 15 -18.00 -8.39 3.47
N ALA A 16 -18.46 -7.16 3.20
CA ALA A 16 -19.69 -6.67 3.82
C ALA A 16 -20.34 -5.50 3.03
N CYS A 17 -21.42 -5.75 2.27
CA CYS A 17 -22.11 -4.79 1.39
C CYS A 17 -23.68 -4.72 1.38
N ASP A 18 -24.32 -3.55 1.53
CA ASP A 18 -25.74 -3.23 1.25
C ASP A 18 -25.95 -1.73 0.97
N LYS A 19 -26.96 -1.50 0.13
CA LYS A 19 -27.27 -0.38 -0.77
C LYS A 19 -27.66 0.92 -0.07
N GLY A 20 -27.27 2.03 -0.71
CA GLY A 20 -27.99 3.30 -0.57
C GLY A 20 -27.13 4.57 -0.59
N GLN A 21 -26.48 4.88 -1.73
CA GLN A 21 -26.32 6.22 -2.30
C GLN A 21 -25.43 6.10 -3.54
N GLU A 22 -25.98 6.40 -4.72
CA GLU A 22 -25.21 6.61 -5.94
C GLU A 22 -24.28 7.82 -5.73
N SER A 23 -23.08 7.56 -5.23
CA SER A 23 -21.99 8.53 -5.29
C SER A 23 -21.11 8.10 -6.45
N ALA A 24 -21.33 8.74 -7.60
CA ALA A 24 -20.51 8.57 -8.80
C ALA A 24 -19.02 8.54 -8.41
N PRO A 25 -18.20 7.65 -9.02
CA PRO A 25 -16.77 7.61 -8.76
C PRO A 25 -16.19 9.01 -8.96
N SER A 26 -15.40 9.49 -7.99
CA SER A 26 -14.74 10.79 -8.14
C SER A 26 -13.86 10.72 -9.39
N ARG A 27 -14.20 11.51 -10.41
CA ARG A 27 -13.36 11.59 -11.61
C ARG A 27 -12.01 12.15 -11.19
N SER A 28 -10.95 11.39 -11.43
CA SER A 28 -9.60 11.86 -11.14
C SER A 28 -9.21 12.99 -12.10
N ALA A 29 -8.35 13.89 -11.63
CA ALA A 29 -7.64 14.81 -12.52
C ALA A 29 -6.75 14.00 -13.49
N PRO A 30 -6.33 14.55 -14.64
CA PRO A 30 -5.33 13.91 -15.50
C PRO A 30 -4.04 13.58 -14.74
N VAL A 31 -3.30 12.56 -15.18
CA VAL A 31 -1.97 12.26 -14.63
C VAL A 31 -1.08 13.49 -14.83
N THR A 32 -0.53 14.01 -13.73
CA THR A 32 0.33 15.19 -13.78
C THR A 32 1.66 14.85 -14.43
N THR A 33 2.37 15.87 -14.93
CA THR A 33 3.71 15.70 -15.51
C THR A 33 4.68 15.05 -14.53
N ASP A 34 4.60 15.40 -13.25
CA ASP A 34 5.46 14.85 -12.19
C ASP A 34 5.17 13.37 -11.92
N GLU A 35 3.89 13.00 -11.85
CA GLU A 35 3.48 11.59 -11.71
C GLU A 35 3.92 10.78 -12.92
N ALA A 36 3.73 11.31 -14.14
CA ALA A 36 4.18 10.66 -15.36
C ALA A 36 5.71 10.48 -15.39
N ALA A 37 6.48 11.45 -14.87
CA ALA A 37 7.93 11.34 -14.77
C ALA A 37 8.35 10.20 -13.82
N LEU A 38 7.65 10.02 -12.70
CA LEU A 38 7.86 8.91 -11.76
C LEU A 38 7.48 7.57 -12.39
N PHE A 39 6.31 7.45 -13.01
CA PHE A 39 5.88 6.19 -13.64
C PHE A 39 6.80 5.75 -14.78
N LYS A 40 7.43 6.69 -15.49
CA LYS A 40 8.45 6.39 -16.51
C LYS A 40 9.71 5.73 -15.95
N LYS A 41 9.89 5.72 -14.62
CA LYS A 41 10.99 5.02 -13.93
C LYS A 41 10.59 3.66 -13.37
N LEU A 42 9.35 3.23 -13.58
CA LEU A 42 8.88 1.91 -13.18
C LEU A 42 8.81 1.00 -14.42
N PRO A 43 9.55 -0.12 -14.44
CA PRO A 43 9.55 -1.06 -15.57
C PRO A 43 8.16 -1.61 -15.90
N ALA A 44 7.96 -1.97 -17.16
CA ALA A 44 6.76 -2.69 -17.58
C ALA A 44 6.59 -4.04 -16.84
N GLY A 45 5.39 -4.62 -16.89
CA GLY A 45 5.07 -5.92 -16.31
C GLY A 45 4.50 -5.88 -14.90
N ALA A 46 4.26 -4.69 -14.34
CA ALA A 46 3.56 -4.55 -13.07
C ALA A 46 2.09 -4.99 -13.17
N ASN A 47 1.61 -5.66 -12.12
CA ASN A 47 0.20 -6.00 -11.93
C ASN A 47 -0.54 -4.87 -11.20
N VAL A 48 0.17 -4.07 -10.40
CA VAL A 48 -0.36 -2.99 -9.58
C VAL A 48 0.55 -1.78 -9.67
N VAL A 49 -0.03 -0.58 -9.68
CA VAL A 49 0.64 0.68 -9.42
C VAL A 49 -0.03 1.39 -8.27
N PHE A 50 0.77 2.11 -7.50
CA PHE A 50 0.30 2.86 -6.35
C PHE A 50 1.11 4.14 -6.19
N GLY A 51 0.57 5.05 -5.40
CA GLY A 51 1.22 6.31 -5.08
C GLY A 51 0.46 7.04 -4.00
N GLY A 52 0.77 8.32 -3.86
CA GLY A 52 0.06 9.21 -2.96
C GLY A 52 1.00 10.16 -2.24
N ASN A 53 0.44 10.83 -1.23
CA ASN A 53 1.20 11.72 -0.38
C ASN A 53 1.93 10.91 0.70
N TYR A 54 3.16 10.49 0.40
CA TYR A 54 3.99 9.70 1.30
C TYR A 54 4.20 10.39 2.67
N MET A 55 4.21 11.72 2.71
CA MET A 55 4.34 12.47 3.97
C MET A 55 3.15 12.22 4.89
N LYS A 56 1.93 12.16 4.35
CA LYS A 56 0.75 11.79 5.14
C LYS A 56 0.83 10.34 5.63
N VAL A 57 1.35 9.41 4.81
CA VAL A 57 1.60 8.03 5.24
C VAL A 57 2.63 7.98 6.37
N GLN A 58 3.73 8.73 6.26
CA GLN A 58 4.75 8.79 7.30
C GLN A 58 4.25 9.41 8.61
N ASN A 59 3.44 10.47 8.53
CA ASN A 59 2.79 11.04 9.70
C ASN A 59 1.86 10.02 10.40
N LEU A 60 1.18 9.16 9.64
CA LEU A 60 0.43 8.04 10.23
C LEU A 60 1.35 7.05 10.92
N MET A 61 2.46 6.65 10.29
CA MET A 61 3.42 5.72 10.89
C MET A 61 3.98 6.25 12.21
N GLN A 62 4.01 7.56 12.40
CA GLN A 62 4.39 8.22 13.66
C GLN A 62 3.24 8.39 14.67
N SER A 63 1.99 8.14 14.27
CA SER A 63 0.83 8.22 15.18
C SER A 63 0.71 6.97 16.05
N GLU A 64 -0.11 7.02 17.10
CA GLU A 64 -0.44 5.83 17.92
C GLU A 64 -0.98 4.66 17.07
N LEU A 65 -1.72 4.96 15.99
CA LEU A 65 -2.18 3.96 15.03
C LEU A 65 -0.99 3.34 14.27
N GLY A 66 -0.03 4.16 13.82
CA GLY A 66 1.20 3.69 13.19
C GLY A 66 2.04 2.83 14.11
N GLU A 67 2.25 3.26 15.35
CA GLU A 67 2.99 2.52 16.37
C GLU A 67 2.36 1.14 16.63
N ALA A 68 1.03 1.08 16.73
CA ALA A 68 0.29 -0.17 16.94
C ALA A 68 0.31 -1.10 15.72
N LEU A 69 0.34 -0.56 14.49
CA LEU A 69 0.37 -1.34 13.24
C LEU A 69 1.78 -1.81 12.87
N ALA A 70 2.81 -1.03 13.20
CA ALA A 70 4.14 -1.20 12.61
C ALA A 70 5.11 -2.04 13.43
N GLY A 71 4.77 -2.39 14.68
CA GLY A 71 5.66 -3.20 15.53
C GLY A 71 7.10 -2.66 15.49
N MET A 72 7.22 -1.34 15.67
CA MET A 72 8.40 -0.58 15.25
C MET A 72 9.68 -1.13 15.88
N GLY A 73 10.55 -1.68 15.05
CA GLY A 73 11.89 -2.08 15.46
C GLY A 73 12.72 -0.87 15.95
N PRO A 74 13.85 -1.11 16.63
CA PRO A 74 14.76 -0.04 17.03
C PRO A 74 15.09 0.90 15.87
N GLY A 75 15.14 2.21 16.12
CA GLY A 75 15.47 3.23 15.12
C GLY A 75 14.35 3.63 14.16
N MET A 76 13.22 2.89 14.10
CA MET A 76 12.18 3.16 13.09
C MET A 76 11.49 4.51 13.31
N LYS A 77 11.43 4.98 14.56
CA LYS A 77 10.87 6.28 14.91
C LYS A 77 11.74 7.40 14.38
N GLU A 78 13.04 7.34 14.64
CA GLU A 78 14.04 8.29 14.18
C GLU A 78 14.14 8.29 12.64
N TRP A 79 14.08 7.11 12.04
CA TRP A 79 14.03 6.93 10.59
C TRP A 79 12.82 7.64 9.97
N SER A 80 11.62 7.33 10.48
CA SER A 80 10.37 7.93 10.00
C SER A 80 10.34 9.45 10.23
N ALA A 81 10.85 9.91 11.38
CA ALA A 81 10.98 11.33 11.70
C ALA A 81 11.87 12.06 10.69
N CYS A 82 13.02 11.48 10.35
CA CYS A 82 13.93 12.06 9.37
C CYS A 82 13.31 12.15 7.98
N TRP A 83 12.56 11.13 7.54
CA TRP A 83 11.85 11.19 6.26
C TRP A 83 10.79 12.31 6.22
N VAL A 84 10.14 12.61 7.34
CA VAL A 84 9.18 13.72 7.43
C VAL A 84 9.85 15.10 7.30
N GLU A 85 11.14 15.21 7.60
CA GLU A 85 11.92 16.44 7.41
C GLU A 85 12.29 16.66 5.94
N LEU A 86 12.28 15.61 5.11
CA LEU A 86 12.49 15.67 3.66
C LEU A 86 11.21 16.18 2.98
N LYS A 87 11.05 17.51 3.01
CA LYS A 87 9.92 18.20 2.38
C LYS A 87 9.86 17.85 0.88
N ASP A 88 8.65 17.74 0.35
CA ASP A 88 8.36 17.46 -1.07
C ASP A 88 8.66 16.04 -1.57
N LEU A 89 8.78 15.06 -0.67
CA LEU A 89 8.93 13.66 -1.07
C LEU A 89 7.66 13.14 -1.76
N LYS A 90 7.81 12.78 -3.04
CA LYS A 90 6.76 12.12 -3.84
C LYS A 90 7.18 10.68 -4.10
N LEU A 91 6.20 9.78 -4.13
CA LEU A 91 6.40 8.37 -4.41
C LEU A 91 5.44 7.90 -5.50
N ALA A 92 5.98 7.10 -6.41
CA ALA A 92 5.22 6.13 -7.19
C ALA A 92 5.82 4.74 -6.94
N GLY A 93 4.95 3.75 -6.87
CA GLY A 93 5.35 2.36 -6.75
C GLY A 93 4.59 1.46 -7.70
N SER A 94 5.15 0.30 -7.92
CA SER A 94 4.50 -0.78 -8.64
C SER A 94 4.77 -2.10 -7.96
N ALA A 95 3.87 -3.05 -8.17
CA ALA A 95 4.05 -4.41 -7.72
C ALA A 95 3.72 -5.39 -8.84
N SER A 96 4.50 -6.46 -8.93
CA SER A 96 4.21 -7.62 -9.75
C SER A 96 4.11 -8.87 -8.89
N PHE A 97 3.31 -9.84 -9.35
CA PHE A 97 3.06 -11.09 -8.67
C PHE A 97 3.27 -12.25 -9.64
N GLY A 98 3.87 -13.33 -9.16
CA GLY A 98 4.05 -14.55 -9.91
C GLY A 98 4.26 -15.77 -9.02
N ALA A 99 4.50 -16.92 -9.64
CA ALA A 99 4.62 -18.21 -8.95
C ALA A 99 5.74 -18.22 -7.87
N GLY A 100 6.79 -17.41 -8.04
CA GLY A 100 7.91 -17.32 -7.09
C GLY A 100 7.74 -16.31 -5.97
N GLY A 101 6.72 -15.45 -6.01
CA GLY A 101 6.60 -14.33 -5.06
C GLY A 101 6.03 -13.05 -5.66
N GLY A 102 6.11 -11.99 -4.86
CA GLY A 102 5.83 -10.63 -5.27
C GLY A 102 7.11 -9.82 -5.39
N GLN A 103 7.12 -8.83 -6.26
CA GLN A 103 8.18 -7.84 -6.37
C GLN A 103 7.54 -6.47 -6.27
N MET A 104 8.05 -5.62 -5.39
CA MET A 104 7.65 -4.23 -5.24
C MET A 104 8.81 -3.35 -5.69
N GLN A 105 8.50 -2.35 -6.49
CA GLN A 105 9.44 -1.35 -6.98
C GLN A 105 8.90 0.02 -6.61
N THR A 106 9.76 0.90 -6.10
CA THR A 106 9.37 2.27 -5.76
C THR A 106 10.36 3.27 -6.30
N VAL A 107 9.86 4.43 -6.70
CA VAL A 107 10.65 5.59 -7.10
C VAL A 107 10.24 6.75 -6.21
N PHE A 108 11.22 7.41 -5.63
CA PHE A 108 11.06 8.60 -4.81
C PHE A 108 11.67 9.80 -5.53
N THR A 109 11.09 10.98 -5.40
CA THR A 109 11.74 12.27 -5.71
C THR A 109 11.82 13.12 -4.46
N GLY A 110 12.66 14.16 -4.47
CA GLY A 110 12.77 15.12 -3.36
C GLY A 110 13.77 14.72 -2.28
N ALA A 111 14.57 13.68 -2.53
CA ALA A 111 15.66 13.27 -1.64
C ALA A 111 16.84 12.72 -2.45
N THR A 112 18.03 12.76 -1.84
CA THR A 112 19.25 12.15 -2.37
C THR A 112 19.65 10.92 -1.55
N LEU A 113 20.56 10.09 -2.08
CA LEU A 113 21.13 9.01 -1.28
C LEU A 113 21.90 9.51 -0.05
N ASP A 114 22.49 10.71 -0.10
CA ASP A 114 23.12 11.31 1.08
C ASP A 114 22.10 11.65 2.16
N ASP A 115 20.92 12.14 1.79
CA ASP A 115 19.83 12.40 2.74
C ASP A 115 19.32 11.09 3.35
N MET A 116 19.15 10.05 2.53
CA MET A 116 18.80 8.71 3.02
C MET A 116 19.84 8.15 3.99
N LYS A 117 21.13 8.32 3.67
CA LYS A 117 22.22 7.91 4.52
C LYS A 117 22.20 8.66 5.85
N LYS A 118 22.02 9.99 5.84
CA LYS A 118 21.87 10.79 7.07
C LYS A 118 20.70 10.30 7.92
N CYS A 119 19.56 9.97 7.30
CA CYS A 119 18.43 9.41 8.02
C CYS A 119 18.73 8.03 8.62
N ALA A 120 19.46 7.18 7.90
CA ALA A 120 19.88 5.87 8.40
C ALA A 120 20.82 6.01 9.60
N ASP A 121 21.82 6.88 9.48
CA ASP A 121 22.80 7.14 10.54
C ASP A 121 22.12 7.72 11.80
N ARG A 122 21.17 8.65 11.63
CA ARG A 122 20.35 9.19 12.74
C ARG A 122 19.52 8.13 13.43
N ALA A 123 19.01 7.16 12.67
CA ALA A 123 18.26 6.03 13.19
C ALA A 123 19.14 4.92 13.80
N GLY A 124 20.48 5.07 13.75
CA GLY A 124 21.42 4.05 14.22
C GLY A 124 21.48 2.82 13.31
N TYR A 125 21.03 2.93 12.06
CA TYR A 125 21.12 1.86 11.08
C TYR A 125 22.48 1.81 10.42
N LYS A 126 22.94 0.59 10.14
CA LYS A 126 24.15 0.42 9.34
C LYS A 126 23.82 0.77 7.89
N SER A 127 24.58 1.69 7.33
CA SER A 127 24.42 2.16 5.96
C SER A 127 25.75 2.05 5.20
N THR A 128 25.70 1.70 3.92
CA THR A 128 26.89 1.62 3.05
C THR A 128 26.56 2.28 1.71
N LEU A 129 27.19 3.44 1.48
CA LEU A 129 27.12 4.15 0.21
C LEU A 129 28.34 3.75 -0.64
N ASP A 130 28.10 3.32 -1.87
CA ASP A 130 29.17 2.99 -2.81
C ASP A 130 30.07 4.20 -3.07
N ALA A 131 31.35 3.97 -3.41
CA ALA A 131 32.33 5.03 -3.61
C ALA A 131 31.96 6.04 -4.72
N ASP A 132 31.14 5.63 -5.68
CA ASP A 132 30.63 6.49 -6.75
C ASP A 132 29.31 7.19 -6.41
N GLY A 133 28.79 7.00 -5.19
CA GLY A 133 27.58 7.63 -4.69
C GLY A 133 26.28 7.17 -5.37
N LYS A 134 26.31 6.09 -6.16
CA LYS A 134 25.14 5.66 -6.95
C LYS A 134 24.24 4.67 -6.24
N TYR A 135 24.75 3.93 -5.26
CA TYR A 135 24.01 2.89 -4.57
C TYR A 135 24.21 2.98 -3.06
N LEU A 136 23.12 2.87 -2.33
CA LEU A 136 23.08 2.85 -0.87
C LEU A 136 22.40 1.55 -0.42
N LEU A 137 23.07 0.82 0.47
CA LEU A 137 22.48 -0.30 1.20
C LEU A 137 22.25 0.11 2.65
N ILE A 138 21.04 -0.11 3.15
CA ILE A 138 20.68 0.12 4.56
C ILE A 138 20.29 -1.22 5.18
N GLU A 139 20.87 -1.52 6.34
CA GLU A 139 20.55 -2.68 7.16
C GLU A 139 19.74 -2.22 8.37
N MET A 140 18.49 -2.68 8.44
CA MET A 140 17.51 -2.38 9.47
C MET A 140 17.23 -3.63 10.29
N THR A 141 16.80 -3.47 11.54
CA THR A 141 16.28 -4.59 12.35
C THR A 141 14.81 -4.35 12.63
N THR A 142 13.94 -5.22 12.13
CA THR A 142 12.50 -5.16 12.36
C THR A 142 11.99 -6.50 12.89
N MET A 143 11.20 -6.49 13.97
CA MET A 143 10.68 -7.70 14.62
C MET A 143 11.76 -8.77 14.91
N GLY A 144 12.97 -8.34 15.28
CA GLY A 144 14.10 -9.24 15.54
C GLY A 144 14.72 -9.90 14.30
N GLN A 145 14.30 -9.51 13.10
CA GLN A 145 14.86 -9.96 11.83
C GLN A 145 15.65 -8.82 11.17
N LYS A 146 16.75 -9.18 10.51
CA LYS A 146 17.49 -8.26 9.67
C LYS A 146 16.70 -8.03 8.38
N LEU A 147 16.43 -6.78 8.07
CA LEU A 147 15.87 -6.32 6.80
C LEU A 147 16.93 -5.48 6.10
N GLU A 148 17.10 -5.70 4.81
CA GLU A 148 18.00 -4.89 3.99
C GLU A 148 17.19 -4.12 2.94
N GLN A 149 17.65 -2.91 2.62
CA GLN A 149 17.07 -2.07 1.58
C GLN A 149 18.16 -1.48 0.69
N GLY A 150 18.16 -1.89 -0.58
CA GLY A 150 19.01 -1.33 -1.61
C GLY A 150 18.33 -0.16 -2.33
N MET A 151 19.07 0.93 -2.54
CA MET A 151 18.59 2.16 -3.16
C MET A 151 19.56 2.61 -4.25
N LEU A 152 19.06 2.89 -5.44
CA LEU A 152 19.83 3.38 -6.58
C LEU A 152 19.49 4.84 -6.87
N GLN A 153 20.52 5.69 -6.97
CA GLN A 153 20.38 7.06 -7.44
C GLN A 153 20.10 7.08 -8.94
N LEU A 154 18.98 7.68 -9.33
CA LEU A 154 18.61 7.92 -10.72
C LEU A 154 18.86 9.40 -11.09
N PRO A 155 18.94 9.72 -12.40
CA PRO A 155 18.95 11.09 -12.88
C PRO A 155 17.71 11.88 -12.41
N GLY A 156 17.90 13.19 -12.15
CA GLY A 156 16.83 14.07 -11.68
C GLY A 156 16.56 13.96 -10.18
N ASN A 157 17.56 13.57 -9.37
CA ASN A 157 17.46 13.41 -7.92
C ASN A 157 16.30 12.49 -7.50
N MET A 158 16.18 11.36 -8.22
CA MET A 158 15.22 10.31 -7.88
C MET A 158 15.94 9.12 -7.29
N ILE A 159 15.27 8.40 -6.38
CA ILE A 159 15.80 7.19 -5.76
C ILE A 159 14.91 6.02 -6.16
N TYR A 160 15.50 4.97 -6.70
CA TYR A 160 14.79 3.74 -7.06
C TYR A 160 15.11 2.62 -6.09
N THR A 161 14.10 1.88 -5.66
CA THR A 161 14.27 0.71 -4.79
C THR A 161 13.45 -0.45 -5.31
N ARG A 162 13.90 -1.66 -5.00
CA ARG A 162 13.18 -2.91 -5.27
C ARG A 162 13.27 -3.82 -4.07
N GLN A 163 12.15 -4.45 -3.75
CA GLN A 163 12.05 -5.51 -2.75
C GLN A 163 11.32 -6.70 -3.36
N SER A 164 11.88 -7.88 -3.21
CA SER A 164 11.23 -9.14 -3.59
C SER A 164 10.76 -9.88 -2.34
N MET A 165 9.60 -10.52 -2.42
CA MET A 165 8.99 -11.26 -1.32
C MET A 165 8.60 -12.66 -1.81
N SER A 166 9.10 -13.70 -1.17
CA SER A 166 8.68 -15.08 -1.47
C SER A 166 7.35 -15.42 -0.81
N PHE A 167 6.44 -16.09 -1.54
CA PHE A 167 5.13 -16.50 -1.02
C PHE A 167 5.09 -17.88 -0.32
N GLY A 168 6.24 -18.43 0.12
CA GLY A 168 6.32 -19.72 0.81
C GLY A 168 7.32 -19.74 1.97
N GLY A 169 7.12 -20.63 2.95
CA GLY A 169 8.10 -21.00 4.01
C GLY A 169 8.43 -19.94 5.08
N GLY A 170 8.04 -18.69 4.86
CA GLY A 170 8.39 -17.52 5.67
C GLY A 170 8.61 -16.36 4.70
N ALA A 171 7.97 -15.21 4.93
CA ALA A 171 8.15 -14.07 4.05
C ALA A 171 9.56 -13.49 4.27
N VAL A 172 10.47 -13.79 3.35
CA VAL A 172 11.80 -13.16 3.32
C VAL A 172 11.73 -12.02 2.32
N VAL A 173 12.03 -10.81 2.79
CA VAL A 173 12.17 -9.64 1.95
C VAL A 173 13.62 -9.57 1.48
N VAL A 174 13.85 -9.67 0.18
CA VAL A 174 15.17 -9.59 -0.44
C VAL A 174 15.33 -8.22 -1.10
N PRO A 175 16.34 -7.40 -0.72
CA PRO A 175 16.60 -6.14 -1.40
C PRO A 175 17.07 -6.37 -2.83
N GLY A 176 16.81 -5.41 -3.73
CA GLY A 176 17.52 -5.36 -5.00
C GLY A 176 18.97 -4.94 -4.79
N SER A 177 19.91 -5.75 -5.29
CA SER A 177 21.32 -5.38 -5.39
C SER A 177 21.52 -4.29 -6.45
N ARG A 178 22.63 -3.56 -6.39
CA ARG A 178 22.99 -2.53 -7.37
C ARG A 178 22.82 -2.99 -8.82
N ALA A 179 23.43 -4.12 -9.18
CA ALA A 179 23.40 -4.65 -10.54
C ALA A 179 21.98 -4.96 -11.01
N GLU A 180 21.12 -5.44 -10.11
CA GLU A 180 19.72 -5.71 -10.43
C GLU A 180 18.90 -4.43 -10.60
N LEU A 181 19.14 -3.42 -9.77
CA LEU A 181 18.48 -2.12 -9.88
C LEU A 181 18.90 -1.41 -11.18
N GLU A 182 20.19 -1.42 -11.51
CA GLU A 182 20.69 -0.89 -12.79
C GLU A 182 20.13 -1.67 -13.98
N GLY A 183 20.04 -3.00 -13.85
CA GLY A 183 19.41 -3.87 -14.86
C GLY A 183 17.93 -3.57 -15.07
N ASP A 184 17.18 -3.24 -14.02
CA ASP A 184 15.80 -2.78 -14.13
C ASP A 184 15.69 -1.45 -14.88
N MET A 185 16.62 -0.51 -14.63
CA MET A 185 16.65 0.77 -15.34
C MET A 185 16.97 0.61 -16.83
N ALA A 186 17.81 -0.36 -17.20
CA ALA A 186 18.07 -0.69 -18.60
C ALA A 186 16.81 -1.22 -19.32
N LYS A 187 15.91 -1.91 -18.60
CA LYS A 187 14.64 -2.42 -19.15
C LYS A 187 13.62 -1.32 -19.45
N LEU A 188 13.78 -0.10 -18.91
CA LEU A 188 12.86 1.00 -19.20
C LEU A 188 12.79 1.35 -20.69
N ALA A 189 13.85 1.06 -21.47
CA ALA A 189 13.86 1.20 -22.92
C ALA A 189 12.88 0.25 -23.64
N GLN A 190 12.48 -0.84 -22.98
CA GLN A 190 11.54 -1.84 -23.50
C GLN A 190 10.09 -1.51 -23.14
N GLY A 191 9.88 -0.64 -22.15
CA GLY A 191 8.57 -0.18 -21.71
C GLY A 191 8.52 0.15 -20.22
N THR A 192 7.44 0.81 -19.84
CA THR A 192 7.14 1.29 -18.48
C THR A 192 5.78 0.80 -18.03
N VAL A 193 5.45 0.98 -16.75
CA VAL A 193 4.11 0.63 -16.23
C VAL A 193 2.96 1.34 -16.95
N LEU A 194 3.21 2.49 -17.59
CA LEU A 194 2.20 3.24 -18.34
C LEU A 194 1.85 2.63 -19.70
N ASP A 195 2.70 1.75 -20.24
CA ASP A 195 2.42 1.09 -21.52
C ASP A 195 1.31 0.02 -21.40
N ASN A 196 1.00 -0.39 -20.16
CA ASN A 196 -0.17 -1.20 -19.87
C ASN A 196 -1.45 -0.34 -19.88
N LYS A 197 -2.13 -0.30 -21.03
CA LYS A 197 -3.38 0.47 -21.22
C LYS A 197 -4.47 0.16 -20.19
N ALA A 198 -4.60 -1.09 -19.75
CA ALA A 198 -5.62 -1.48 -18.77
C ALA A 198 -5.30 -0.92 -17.38
N LEU A 199 -4.01 -0.89 -17.03
CA LEU A 199 -3.52 -0.29 -15.79
C LEU A 199 -3.66 1.23 -15.83
N ALA A 200 -3.22 1.87 -16.92
CA ALA A 200 -3.36 3.31 -17.14
C ALA A 200 -4.83 3.77 -17.03
N ALA A 201 -5.75 3.07 -17.69
CA ALA A 201 -7.19 3.35 -17.59
C ALA A 201 -7.76 3.15 -16.18
N SER A 202 -7.13 2.32 -15.35
CA SER A 202 -7.52 2.16 -13.94
C SER A 202 -6.97 3.28 -13.08
N VAL A 203 -5.74 3.74 -13.32
CA VAL A 203 -5.13 4.91 -12.66
C VAL A 203 -5.97 6.17 -12.87
N GLU A 204 -6.52 6.36 -14.08
CA GLU A 204 -7.40 7.49 -14.43
C GLU A 204 -8.74 7.50 -13.65
N LYS A 205 -9.11 6.41 -12.98
CA LYS A 205 -10.35 6.32 -12.18
C LYS A 205 -10.15 6.67 -10.72
N VAL A 206 -8.91 6.85 -10.26
CA VAL A 206 -8.59 6.95 -8.84
C VAL A 206 -8.30 8.39 -8.44
N ASP A 207 -8.90 8.87 -7.36
CA ASP A 207 -8.54 10.16 -6.78
C ASP A 207 -7.10 10.13 -6.20
N ARG A 208 -6.14 10.58 -7.01
CA ARG A 208 -4.72 10.56 -6.67
C ARG A 208 -4.29 11.66 -5.69
N THR A 209 -5.21 12.49 -5.22
CA THR A 209 -4.93 13.53 -4.20
C THR A 209 -4.94 12.99 -2.77
N ARG A 210 -5.38 11.74 -2.59
CA ARG A 210 -5.49 11.07 -1.30
C ARG A 210 -4.13 10.65 -0.76
N THR A 211 -4.10 10.31 0.53
CA THR A 211 -2.87 9.88 1.20
C THR A 211 -2.20 8.71 0.50
N PHE A 212 -2.99 7.70 0.12
CA PHE A 212 -2.54 6.57 -0.66
C PHE A 212 -3.59 6.24 -1.71
N TRP A 213 -3.14 5.83 -2.88
CA TRP A 213 -3.99 5.39 -3.97
C TRP A 213 -3.35 4.21 -4.67
N PHE A 214 -4.17 3.35 -5.28
CA PHE A 214 -3.70 2.17 -6.00
C PHE A 214 -4.63 1.82 -7.16
N ALA A 215 -4.07 1.15 -8.16
CA ALA A 215 -4.79 0.57 -9.28
C ALA A 215 -4.05 -0.69 -9.75
N GLY A 216 -4.77 -1.75 -10.10
CA GLY A 216 -4.12 -3.00 -10.47
C GLY A 216 -5.06 -4.12 -10.86
N THR A 217 -4.48 -5.32 -10.91
CA THR A 217 -5.16 -6.59 -11.21
C THR A 217 -4.67 -7.65 -10.25
N ALA A 218 -5.49 -8.67 -9.99
CA ALA A 218 -5.05 -9.82 -9.21
C ALA A 218 -4.23 -10.83 -10.04
N ALA A 219 -3.88 -10.53 -11.29
CA ALA A 219 -3.10 -11.42 -12.14
C ALA A 219 -1.78 -11.83 -11.46
N GLY A 220 -1.40 -13.09 -11.62
CA GLY A 220 -0.23 -13.67 -10.96
C GLY A 220 -0.45 -14.09 -9.50
N THR A 221 -1.66 -13.95 -8.97
CA THR A 221 -2.05 -14.41 -7.63
C THR A 221 -3.01 -15.60 -7.69
N SER A 222 -3.17 -16.29 -6.56
CA SER A 222 -4.10 -17.42 -6.40
C SER A 222 -5.59 -17.06 -6.42
N ILE A 223 -5.93 -15.76 -6.47
CA ILE A 223 -7.31 -15.27 -6.54
C ILE A 223 -7.63 -14.61 -7.89
N SER A 224 -6.74 -14.75 -8.88
CA SER A 224 -6.89 -14.13 -10.20
C SER A 224 -8.09 -14.62 -11.01
N ASP A 225 -8.60 -15.81 -10.70
CA ASP A 225 -9.83 -16.40 -11.25
C ASP A 225 -11.09 -15.79 -10.64
N LYS A 226 -10.98 -15.16 -9.47
CA LYS A 226 -12.07 -14.60 -8.67
C LYS A 226 -12.12 -13.09 -8.70
N VAL A 227 -10.96 -12.46 -8.79
CA VAL A 227 -10.78 -11.00 -8.76
C VAL A 227 -10.09 -10.57 -10.03
N GLY A 228 -10.70 -9.62 -10.73
CA GLY A 228 -10.15 -9.03 -11.94
C GLY A 228 -9.31 -7.79 -11.61
N ARG A 229 -9.78 -6.64 -12.09
CA ARG A 229 -9.19 -5.33 -11.81
C ARG A 229 -9.64 -4.76 -10.48
N PHE A 230 -8.81 -3.95 -9.87
CA PHE A 230 -9.20 -3.18 -8.69
C PHE A 230 -8.51 -1.82 -8.69
N HIS A 231 -9.11 -0.86 -8.02
CA HIS A 231 -8.52 0.44 -7.78
C HIS A 231 -9.16 1.11 -6.59
N GLY A 232 -8.46 2.04 -5.96
CA GLY A 232 -9.01 2.72 -4.80
C GLY A 232 -8.06 3.68 -4.12
N THR A 233 -8.57 4.28 -3.05
CA THR A 233 -7.87 5.25 -2.23
C THR A 233 -7.99 4.93 -0.76
N PHE A 234 -7.01 5.39 -0.01
CA PHE A 234 -6.97 5.40 1.43
C PHE A 234 -6.53 6.80 1.87
N ASP A 235 -7.32 7.45 2.73
CA ASP A 235 -7.07 8.79 3.25
C ASP A 235 -7.13 8.77 4.76
N ILE A 236 -6.28 9.58 5.38
CA ILE A 236 -6.02 9.56 6.82
C ILE A 236 -5.87 10.95 7.43
N ALA A 237 -6.34 11.97 6.73
CA ALA A 237 -6.23 13.35 7.21
C ALA A 237 -7.10 13.65 8.45
N SER A 238 -8.18 12.88 8.68
CA SER A 238 -9.15 13.12 9.77
C SER A 238 -9.87 11.82 10.14
N GLY A 239 -9.10 10.80 10.52
CA GLY A 239 -9.54 9.43 10.72
C GLY A 239 -9.06 8.49 9.62
N VAL A 240 -9.89 7.54 9.19
CA VAL A 240 -9.59 6.62 8.09
C VAL A 240 -10.74 6.66 7.09
N ALA A 241 -10.44 6.93 5.83
CA ALA A 241 -11.40 6.83 4.73
C ALA A 241 -10.85 5.90 3.64
N MET A 242 -11.69 4.97 3.21
CA MET A 242 -11.43 4.03 2.12
C MET A 242 -12.48 4.21 1.04
N ASP A 243 -12.05 4.17 -0.22
CA ASP A 243 -12.93 4.14 -1.38
C ASP A 243 -12.29 3.20 -2.42
N VAL A 244 -12.86 2.01 -2.60
CA VAL A 244 -12.26 0.91 -3.36
C VAL A 244 -13.27 0.28 -4.29
N THR A 245 -12.92 0.12 -5.56
CA THR A 245 -13.68 -0.65 -6.54
C THR A 245 -12.90 -1.90 -6.91
N VAL A 246 -13.58 -3.05 -6.89
CA VAL A 246 -13.03 -4.36 -7.24
C VAL A 246 -13.95 -5.04 -8.26
N GLN A 247 -13.37 -5.52 -9.35
CA GLN A 247 -14.05 -6.42 -10.28
C GLN A 247 -14.04 -7.83 -9.69
N VAL A 248 -15.21 -8.38 -9.39
CA VAL A 248 -15.37 -9.74 -8.88
C VAL A 248 -15.88 -10.60 -10.03
N VAL A 249 -15.00 -11.45 -10.54
CA VAL A 249 -15.25 -12.33 -11.69
C VAL A 249 -16.13 -13.52 -11.30
N ASP A 250 -15.97 -14.01 -10.06
CA ASP A 250 -16.78 -15.09 -9.52
C ASP A 250 -18.14 -14.57 -9.04
N SER A 251 -19.21 -14.92 -9.76
CA SER A 251 -20.57 -14.49 -9.44
C SER A 251 -21.02 -14.97 -8.06
N ASN A 252 -20.58 -16.14 -7.59
CA ASN A 252 -20.96 -16.66 -6.29
C ASN A 252 -20.37 -15.82 -5.17
N ILE A 253 -19.10 -15.44 -5.30
CA ILE A 253 -18.44 -14.52 -4.35
C ILE A 253 -19.15 -13.17 -4.37
N SER A 254 -19.45 -12.65 -5.57
CA SER A 254 -20.14 -11.36 -5.68
C SER A 254 -21.52 -11.38 -5.01
N ASN A 255 -22.30 -12.46 -5.17
CA ASN A 255 -23.62 -12.60 -4.57
C ASN A 255 -23.50 -12.74 -3.05
N GLN A 256 -22.57 -13.56 -2.58
CA GLN A 256 -22.32 -13.73 -1.15
C GLN A 256 -21.97 -12.40 -0.45
N ILE A 257 -21.15 -11.56 -1.09
CA ILE A 257 -20.83 -10.22 -0.56
C ILE A 257 -22.09 -9.36 -0.42
N MET A 258 -22.96 -9.36 -1.43
CA MET A 258 -24.21 -8.58 -1.43
C MET A 258 -25.24 -9.09 -0.42
N GLU A 259 -25.27 -10.39 -0.16
CA GLU A 259 -26.22 -11.00 0.77
C GLU A 259 -25.80 -10.86 2.25
N THR A 260 -24.49 -10.77 2.51
CA THR A 260 -23.95 -10.85 3.89
C THR A 260 -24.11 -9.57 4.70
N LEU A 261 -23.97 -8.35 4.13
CA LEU A 261 -24.08 -7.14 4.98
C LEU A 261 -25.47 -6.75 5.42
N PRO A 262 -26.57 -6.93 4.64
CA PRO A 262 -27.88 -6.72 5.22
C PRO A 262 -28.04 -7.53 6.52
N GLN A 263 -27.45 -8.74 6.56
CA GLN A 263 -27.40 -9.58 7.77
C GLN A 263 -26.46 -8.99 8.84
N LEU A 264 -25.21 -8.62 8.49
CA LEU A 264 -24.27 -8.03 9.46
C LEU A 264 -24.79 -6.70 10.06
N LYS A 265 -25.42 -5.84 9.26
CA LYS A 265 -26.04 -4.58 9.72
C LYS A 265 -27.21 -4.86 10.65
N LYS A 266 -28.04 -5.88 10.38
CA LYS A 266 -29.08 -6.32 11.33
C LYS A 266 -28.48 -6.80 12.65
N SER A 267 -27.31 -7.44 12.60
CA SER A 267 -26.57 -7.87 13.79
C SER A 267 -25.78 -6.75 14.46
N ALA A 268 -25.69 -5.54 13.89
CA ALA A 268 -24.90 -4.45 14.46
C ALA A 268 -25.34 -4.08 15.89
N ALA A 269 -26.65 -4.18 16.19
CA ALA A 269 -27.16 -3.95 17.54
C ALA A 269 -26.56 -4.91 18.59
N SER A 270 -26.22 -6.13 18.18
CA SER A 270 -25.57 -7.13 19.04
C SER A 270 -24.06 -6.99 19.13
N MET A 271 -23.46 -6.11 18.32
CA MET A 271 -22.03 -5.83 18.38
C MET A 271 -21.70 -4.84 19.52
N PRO A 272 -20.46 -4.89 20.05
CA PRO A 272 -19.93 -3.83 20.91
C PRO A 272 -20.19 -2.46 20.29
N ALA A 273 -20.60 -1.49 21.11
CA ALA A 273 -21.00 -0.16 20.65
C ALA A 273 -19.91 0.54 19.81
N GLU A 274 -18.67 0.16 20.05
CA GLU A 274 -17.45 0.66 19.41
C GLU A 274 -17.25 0.14 17.98
N LEU A 275 -17.80 -1.03 17.63
CA LEU A 275 -17.69 -1.62 16.28
C LEU A 275 -18.87 -1.23 15.39
N ARG A 276 -19.99 -0.80 15.96
CA ARG A 276 -21.18 -0.36 15.21
C ARG A 276 -20.87 0.71 14.17
N PRO A 277 -20.07 1.76 14.48
CA PRO A 277 -19.79 2.79 13.50
C PRO A 277 -19.05 2.27 12.26
N MET A 278 -18.27 1.19 12.37
CA MET A 278 -17.65 0.58 11.19
C MET A 278 -18.69 0.01 10.23
N LEU A 279 -19.69 -0.69 10.75
CA LEU A 279 -20.76 -1.25 9.91
C LEU A 279 -21.74 -0.19 9.41
N GLU A 280 -22.04 0.81 10.24
CA GLU A 280 -22.93 1.92 9.88
C GLU A 280 -22.32 2.78 8.77
N ASN A 281 -21.02 3.07 8.86
CA ASN A 281 -20.31 3.90 7.87
C ASN A 281 -19.77 3.10 6.68
N LEU A 282 -19.94 1.78 6.66
CA LEU A 282 -19.62 0.95 5.51
C LEU A 282 -20.78 1.00 4.52
N SER A 283 -20.50 1.58 3.35
CA SER A 283 -21.37 1.54 2.20
C SER A 283 -20.74 0.69 1.13
N VAL A 284 -21.50 -0.17 0.50
CA VAL A 284 -20.99 -0.87 -0.66
C VAL A 284 -22.13 -1.05 -1.67
N ALA A 285 -21.78 -0.98 -2.93
CA ALA A 285 -22.69 -1.07 -4.07
C ALA A 285 -22.12 -2.04 -5.10
N ARG A 286 -23.01 -2.56 -5.95
CA ARG A 286 -22.63 -3.40 -7.09
C ARG A 286 -23.18 -2.81 -8.37
N ASP A 287 -22.31 -2.71 -9.37
CA ASP A 287 -22.66 -2.39 -10.75
C ASP A 287 -22.05 -3.45 -11.67
N GLY A 288 -22.90 -4.31 -12.24
CA GLY A 288 -22.46 -5.47 -13.03
C GLY A 288 -21.53 -6.41 -12.24
N ASP A 289 -20.29 -6.52 -12.69
CA ASP A 289 -19.22 -7.32 -12.08
C ASP A 289 -18.33 -6.51 -11.12
N GLN A 290 -18.65 -5.24 -10.88
CA GLN A 290 -17.88 -4.38 -9.98
C GLN A 290 -18.57 -4.21 -8.64
N ILE A 291 -17.81 -4.35 -7.57
CA ILE A 291 -18.20 -4.03 -6.21
C ILE A 291 -17.43 -2.79 -5.78
N HIS A 292 -18.16 -1.77 -5.37
CA HIS A 292 -17.64 -0.50 -4.89
C HIS A 292 -17.89 -0.36 -3.40
N ALA A 293 -16.83 -0.34 -2.59
CA ALA A 293 -16.88 -0.22 -1.14
C ALA A 293 -16.31 1.11 -0.66
N LYS A 294 -16.98 1.76 0.29
CA LYS A 294 -16.50 2.93 1.01
C LYS A 294 -16.66 2.74 2.51
N LEU A 295 -15.65 3.15 3.25
CA LEU A 295 -15.67 3.19 4.71
C LEU A 295 -15.11 4.54 5.15
N LYS A 296 -15.75 5.16 6.14
CA LYS A 296 -15.20 6.36 6.78
C LYS A 296 -15.32 6.24 8.29
N LEU A 297 -14.20 6.41 8.98
CA LEU A 297 -14.08 6.41 10.43
C LEU A 297 -13.41 7.71 10.87
N THR A 298 -13.83 8.25 12.01
CA THR A 298 -13.15 9.36 12.68
C THR A 298 -11.93 8.89 13.46
N ASP A 299 -11.03 9.79 13.85
CA ASP A 299 -9.88 9.46 14.70
C ASP A 299 -10.28 8.78 16.01
N SER A 300 -11.38 9.25 16.64
CA SER A 300 -11.90 8.65 17.87
C SER A 300 -12.38 7.20 17.67
N GLN A 301 -13.03 6.91 16.53
CA GLN A 301 -13.48 5.56 16.19
C GLN A 301 -12.30 4.62 15.92
N VAL A 302 -11.30 5.11 15.17
CA VAL A 302 -10.06 4.38 14.88
C VAL A 302 -9.30 4.07 16.18
N ALA A 303 -9.10 5.06 17.05
CA ALA A 303 -8.40 4.87 18.32
C ALA A 303 -9.12 3.83 19.21
N THR A 304 -10.45 3.85 19.22
CA THR A 304 -11.25 2.89 19.99
C THR A 304 -11.11 1.47 19.44
N LEU A 305 -11.14 1.31 18.12
CA LEU A 305 -10.93 0.03 17.45
C LEU A 305 -9.54 -0.55 17.77
N MET A 306 -8.49 0.26 17.73
CA MET A 306 -7.12 -0.18 18.01
C MET A 306 -6.92 -0.63 19.46
N LYS A 307 -7.54 0.07 20.43
CA LYS A 307 -7.52 -0.35 21.83
C LYS A 307 -8.12 -1.74 22.03
N GLN A 308 -9.20 -2.06 21.32
CA GLN A 308 -9.81 -3.38 21.38
C GLN A 308 -8.92 -4.45 20.72
N LEU A 309 -8.41 -4.18 19.51
CA LEU A 309 -7.54 -5.13 18.81
C LEU A 309 -6.26 -5.45 19.61
N SER A 310 -5.67 -4.45 20.27
CA SER A 310 -4.51 -4.66 21.15
C SER A 310 -4.87 -5.42 22.43
N ALA A 311 -6.08 -5.24 22.98
CA ALA A 311 -6.56 -6.04 24.11
C ALA A 311 -6.73 -7.52 23.73
N PHE A 312 -7.29 -7.81 22.55
CA PHE A 312 -7.38 -9.18 22.02
C PHE A 312 -6.02 -9.79 21.71
N GLY A 313 -5.10 -9.01 21.12
CA GLY A 313 -3.74 -9.46 20.81
C GLY A 313 -2.92 -9.82 22.04
N ARG A 314 -3.14 -9.14 23.17
CA ARG A 314 -2.49 -9.48 24.46
C ARG A 314 -3.13 -10.68 25.16
N ALA A 315 -4.45 -10.85 25.04
CA ALA A 315 -5.15 -11.99 25.65
C ALA A 315 -4.83 -13.34 24.98
N GLY A 316 -4.45 -13.34 23.70
CA GLY A 316 -4.04 -14.55 22.97
C GLY A 316 -2.54 -14.90 23.06
N ALA A 317 -1.77 -14.15 23.86
CA ALA A 317 -0.33 -14.36 24.06
C ALA A 317 0.03 -14.87 25.47
N LEU A 318 -0.98 -15.19 26.29
CA LEU A 318 -0.90 -15.96 27.54
C LEU A 318 -1.39 -17.39 27.27
#